data_AF-E7C1J8-F1
#
_entry.id   AF-E7C1J8-F1
#
_cell.length_a   1.000
_cell.length_b   1.000
_cell.length_c   1.000
_cell.angle_alpha   90.00
_cell.angle_beta   90.00
_cell.angle_gamma   90.00
#
_symmetry.space_group_name_H-M   'P 1'
#
loop_
_entity.id
_entity.type
_entity.pdbx_description
1 polymer ?
#
loop_
_entity_poly.entity_id
_entity_poly.type
_entity_poly.pdbx_seq_one_letter_code
_entity_poly.pdbx_strand_id
1 'polypeptide(L)'
;MKKRIEVNEKVAGVRGRASRTGGVNASVSPLKGVTLNSKHGARVSKTYKGLTLGLQNYNSVVRGRWSSGDINLNLSKSGFTLSTKGLFGTFNILKPNRSAATIFGIQFRGNVGMAISAIGLIFKFAWLMISLIYNFLKLTVVFLVRLLPLMLWLIQFIWNFILLLGSCIIFLILDLPKQIFTKNN
;
A
#
# COMPACT_ATOMS: atom_id res chain seq x y z
N MET A 1 -4.13 30.94 -14.53
CA MET A 1 -4.74 29.59 -14.57
C MET A 1 -6.25 29.74 -14.32
N LYS A 2 -7.09 29.70 -15.37
CA LYS A 2 -8.54 29.96 -15.23
C LYS A 2 -9.21 28.79 -14.50
N LYS A 3 -9.76 29.03 -13.30
CA LYS A 3 -10.53 28.07 -12.48
C LYS A 3 -11.56 27.35 -13.37
N ARG A 4 -11.51 26.00 -13.40
CA ARG A 4 -12.52 25.18 -14.09
C ARG A 4 -13.79 25.21 -13.24
N ILE A 5 -14.74 26.04 -13.63
CA ILE A 5 -16.11 25.98 -13.09
C ILE A 5 -16.79 24.83 -13.83
N GLU A 6 -17.07 23.75 -13.10
CA GLU A 6 -17.76 22.57 -13.62
C GLU A 6 -18.89 22.22 -12.65
N VAL A 7 -20.10 22.11 -13.17
CA VAL A 7 -21.26 21.54 -12.44
C VAL A 7 -21.44 20.13 -12.96
N ASN A 8 -21.48 19.16 -12.06
CA ASN A 8 -21.63 17.75 -12.38
C ASN A 8 -22.71 17.15 -11.49
N GLU A 9 -23.89 16.95 -12.05
CA GLU A 9 -25.05 16.44 -11.34
C GLU A 9 -25.60 15.19 -12.01
N LYS A 10 -26.12 14.28 -11.18
CA LYS A 10 -26.77 13.06 -11.63
C LYS A 10 -28.26 13.19 -11.35
N VAL A 11 -29.06 13.33 -12.41
CA VAL A 11 -30.52 13.45 -12.33
C VAL A 11 -31.13 12.25 -13.06
N ALA A 12 -32.00 11.49 -12.38
CA ALA A 12 -32.77 10.39 -12.96
C ALA A 12 -31.95 9.37 -13.81
N GLY A 13 -30.74 9.01 -13.36
CA GLY A 13 -29.87 8.05 -14.06
C GLY A 13 -29.00 8.65 -15.18
N VAL A 14 -29.22 9.93 -15.53
CA VAL A 14 -28.40 10.71 -16.46
C VAL A 14 -27.37 11.53 -15.69
N ARG A 15 -26.11 11.48 -16.12
CA ARG A 15 -25.04 12.36 -15.63
C ARG A 15 -24.91 13.56 -16.55
N GLY A 16 -25.32 14.72 -16.05
CA GLY A 16 -25.16 16.01 -16.70
C GLY A 16 -23.89 16.71 -16.22
N ARG A 17 -23.04 17.13 -17.16
CA ARG A 17 -21.87 17.95 -16.87
C ARG A 17 -21.95 19.24 -17.68
N ALA A 18 -21.93 20.38 -17.00
CA ALA A 18 -21.79 21.68 -17.61
C ALA A 18 -20.44 22.28 -17.21
N SER A 19 -19.66 22.74 -18.18
CA SER A 19 -18.37 23.39 -17.91
C SER A 19 -18.08 24.50 -18.91
N ARG A 20 -17.45 25.58 -18.44
CA ARG A 20 -17.12 26.73 -19.31
C ARG A 20 -16.23 26.36 -20.49
N THR A 21 -15.36 25.36 -20.34
CA THR A 21 -14.44 24.92 -21.40
C THR A 21 -14.92 23.71 -22.18
N GLY A 22 -15.72 22.83 -21.58
CA GLY A 22 -16.18 21.59 -22.19
C GLY A 22 -17.60 21.63 -22.77
N GLY A 23 -18.35 22.69 -22.47
CA GLY A 23 -19.78 22.81 -22.79
C GLY A 23 -20.67 21.97 -21.89
N VAL A 24 -21.89 21.71 -22.35
CA VAL A 24 -22.88 20.84 -21.71
C VAL A 24 -22.77 19.42 -22.30
N ASN A 25 -22.78 18.41 -21.45
CA ASN A 25 -22.68 17.00 -21.82
C ASN A 25 -23.66 16.17 -20.97
N ALA A 26 -24.41 15.28 -21.61
CA ALA A 26 -25.26 14.30 -20.94
C ALA A 26 -24.74 12.89 -21.24
N SER A 27 -24.68 12.04 -20.20
CA SER A 27 -24.27 10.64 -20.35
C SER A 27 -25.15 9.69 -19.56
N VAL A 28 -25.43 8.53 -20.15
CA VAL A 28 -26.21 7.45 -19.54
C VAL A 28 -25.44 6.14 -19.65
N SER A 29 -25.59 5.26 -18.67
CA SER A 29 -24.95 3.93 -18.64
C SER A 29 -26.04 2.89 -18.42
N PRO A 30 -26.73 2.43 -19.48
CA PRO A 30 -27.88 1.55 -19.34
C PRO A 30 -27.48 0.15 -18.85
N LEU A 31 -26.28 -0.31 -19.20
CA LEU A 31 -25.72 -1.59 -18.78
C LEU A 31 -24.29 -1.40 -18.28
N LYS A 32 -23.85 -2.32 -17.41
CA LYS A 32 -22.47 -2.31 -16.90
C LYS A 32 -21.50 -2.52 -18.06
N GLY A 33 -20.66 -1.50 -18.30
CA GLY A 33 -19.69 -1.50 -19.39
C GLY A 33 -20.16 -0.82 -20.66
N VAL A 34 -21.44 -0.45 -20.80
CA VAL A 34 -21.95 0.33 -21.93
C VAL A 34 -22.25 1.76 -21.46
N THR A 35 -21.73 2.77 -22.16
CA THR A 35 -21.96 4.18 -21.87
C THR A 35 -22.33 4.91 -23.15
N LEU A 36 -23.44 5.64 -23.11
CA LEU A 36 -23.87 6.54 -24.18
C LEU A 36 -23.62 7.98 -23.74
N ASN A 37 -22.95 8.76 -24.57
CA ASN A 37 -22.61 10.15 -24.30
C ASN A 37 -23.06 11.03 -25.46
N SER A 38 -23.73 12.15 -25.17
CA SER A 38 -24.25 13.06 -26.21
C SER A 38 -23.16 13.64 -27.11
N LYS A 39 -21.93 13.84 -26.58
CA LYS A 39 -20.80 14.42 -27.31
C LYS A 39 -19.82 13.39 -27.84
N HIS A 40 -19.64 12.29 -27.12
CA HIS A 40 -18.58 11.31 -27.38
C HIS A 40 -19.11 9.95 -27.85
N GLY A 41 -20.40 9.86 -28.18
CA GLY A 41 -21.05 8.67 -28.72
C GLY A 41 -21.12 7.48 -27.76
N ALA A 42 -21.11 6.28 -28.32
CA ALA A 42 -21.25 5.03 -27.59
C ALA A 42 -19.89 4.42 -27.24
N ARG A 43 -19.76 3.94 -26.00
CA ARG A 43 -18.61 3.17 -25.50
C ARG A 43 -19.10 1.84 -24.96
N VAL A 44 -18.40 0.78 -25.34
CA VAL A 44 -18.50 -0.55 -24.73
C VAL A 44 -17.15 -0.92 -24.15
N SER A 45 -17.07 -1.26 -22.87
CA SER A 45 -15.82 -1.59 -22.20
C SER A 45 -16.02 -2.55 -21.04
N LYS A 46 -15.07 -3.47 -20.85
CA LYS A 46 -15.01 -4.41 -19.74
C LYS A 46 -13.73 -4.16 -18.94
N THR A 47 -13.88 -4.11 -17.62
CA THR A 47 -12.76 -3.92 -16.69
C THR A 47 -12.56 -5.18 -15.86
N TYR A 48 -11.34 -5.69 -15.81
CA TYR A 48 -10.93 -6.82 -14.99
C TYR A 48 -9.63 -6.49 -14.25
N LYS A 49 -9.65 -6.58 -12.91
CA LYS A 49 -8.50 -6.34 -12.03
C LYS A 49 -7.65 -5.10 -12.42
N GLY A 50 -8.33 -3.99 -12.75
CA GLY A 50 -7.69 -2.72 -13.11
C GLY A 50 -7.40 -2.54 -14.61
N LEU A 51 -7.40 -3.61 -15.43
CA LEU A 51 -7.29 -3.53 -16.89
C LEU A 51 -8.68 -3.34 -17.51
N THR A 52 -8.83 -2.31 -18.33
CA THR A 52 -10.04 -1.98 -19.07
C THR A 52 -9.76 -2.07 -20.56
N LEU A 53 -10.50 -2.95 -21.23
CA LEU A 53 -10.52 -3.10 -22.67
C LEU A 53 -11.90 -2.72 -23.19
N GLY A 54 -11.95 -2.08 -24.36
CA GLY A 54 -13.22 -1.67 -24.94
C GLY A 54 -13.08 -0.98 -26.27
N LEU A 55 -14.21 -0.49 -26.78
CA LEU A 55 -14.35 0.28 -28.00
C LEU A 55 -15.17 1.54 -27.69
N GLN A 56 -14.78 2.67 -28.26
CA GLN A 56 -15.53 3.92 -28.19
C GLN A 56 -15.50 4.56 -29.57
N ASN A 57 -16.66 4.69 -30.22
CA ASN A 57 -16.78 5.20 -31.60
C ASN A 57 -15.67 4.63 -32.52
N TYR A 58 -15.62 3.30 -32.65
CA TYR A 58 -14.63 2.55 -33.43
C TYR A 58 -13.18 2.60 -32.95
N ASN A 59 -12.85 3.41 -31.94
CA ASN A 59 -11.52 3.43 -31.36
C ASN A 59 -11.38 2.41 -30.23
N SER A 60 -10.35 1.57 -30.28
CA SER A 60 -9.99 0.71 -29.15
C SER A 60 -9.71 1.55 -27.90
N VAL A 61 -10.00 1.01 -26.72
CA VAL A 61 -9.76 1.65 -25.42
C VAL A 61 -8.97 0.64 -24.60
N VAL A 62 -7.68 0.93 -24.41
CA VAL A 62 -6.80 0.16 -23.52
C VAL A 62 -6.39 1.08 -22.37
N ARG A 63 -6.82 0.74 -21.17
CA ARG A 63 -6.49 1.49 -19.94
C ARG A 63 -6.24 0.53 -18.80
N GLY A 64 -5.11 0.64 -18.12
CA GLY A 64 -4.85 -0.09 -16.87
C GLY A 64 -4.67 0.89 -15.73
N ARG A 65 -5.17 0.55 -14.54
CA ARG A 65 -4.98 1.34 -13.32
C ARG A 65 -4.77 0.40 -12.14
N TRP A 66 -3.62 0.51 -11.50
CA TRP A 66 -3.25 -0.23 -10.32
C TRP A 66 -2.67 0.72 -9.27
N SER A 67 -3.03 0.51 -8.01
CA SER A 67 -2.56 1.30 -6.89
C SER A 67 -2.14 0.38 -5.77
N SER A 68 -0.92 0.56 -5.27
CA SER A 68 -0.40 -0.13 -4.08
C SER A 68 0.15 0.91 -3.12
N GLY A 69 -0.57 1.16 -2.04
CA GLY A 69 -0.30 2.25 -1.10
C GLY A 69 -0.22 3.59 -1.82
N ASP A 70 0.96 4.21 -1.77
CA ASP A 70 1.22 5.51 -2.38
C ASP A 70 1.64 5.45 -3.85
N ILE A 71 1.94 4.27 -4.38
CA ILE A 71 2.41 4.08 -5.76
C ILE A 71 1.22 3.73 -6.65
N ASN A 72 1.12 4.42 -7.79
CA ASN A 72 0.06 4.26 -8.77
C ASN A 72 0.68 4.01 -10.15
N LEU A 73 0.35 2.86 -10.73
CA LEU A 73 0.69 2.46 -12.09
C LEU A 73 -0.52 2.63 -13.00
N ASN A 74 -0.35 3.40 -14.06
CA ASN A 74 -1.37 3.60 -15.07
C ASN A 74 -0.85 3.13 -16.43
N LEU A 75 -1.67 2.37 -17.15
CA LEU A 75 -1.44 1.97 -18.54
C LEU A 75 -2.41 2.74 -19.45
N SER A 76 -1.90 3.15 -20.60
CA SER A 76 -2.63 3.75 -21.70
C SER A 76 -2.12 3.20 -23.03
N LYS A 77 -2.78 3.51 -24.15
CA LYS A 77 -2.27 3.18 -25.49
C LYS A 77 -0.84 3.66 -25.74
N SER A 78 -0.48 4.82 -25.16
CA SER A 78 0.86 5.41 -25.29
C SER A 78 1.89 4.85 -24.29
N GLY A 79 1.56 3.76 -23.59
CA GLY A 79 2.42 3.12 -22.60
C GLY A 79 2.02 3.39 -21.15
N PHE A 80 2.95 3.08 -20.25
CA PHE A 80 2.77 3.12 -18.81
C PHE A 80 3.28 4.43 -18.19
N THR A 81 2.68 4.80 -17.05
CA THR A 81 3.15 5.89 -16.19
C THR A 81 3.08 5.46 -14.75
N LEU A 82 4.16 5.68 -14.01
CA LEU A 82 4.26 5.42 -12.58
C LEU A 82 4.26 6.75 -11.84
N SER A 83 3.46 6.82 -10.79
CA SER A 83 3.32 8.03 -9.97
C SER A 83 3.23 7.67 -8.50
N THR A 84 3.70 8.57 -7.64
CA THR A 84 3.69 8.41 -6.20
C THR A 84 2.97 9.59 -5.54
N LYS A 85 2.24 9.33 -4.46
CA LYS A 85 1.59 10.35 -3.62
C LYS A 85 2.59 10.91 -2.61
N GLY A 86 2.77 12.23 -2.65
CA GLY A 86 3.51 13.01 -1.66
C GLY A 86 2.56 13.88 -0.82
N LEU A 87 3.13 14.73 0.03
CA LEU A 87 2.37 15.61 0.93
C LEU A 87 1.55 16.65 0.15
N PHE A 88 2.16 17.29 -0.85
CA PHE A 88 1.53 18.38 -1.60
C PHE A 88 0.86 17.91 -2.90
N GLY A 89 0.73 16.61 -3.16
CA GLY A 89 0.05 16.09 -4.36
C GLY A 89 0.66 14.82 -4.92
N THR A 90 0.56 14.66 -6.25
CA THR A 90 1.05 13.46 -6.95
C THR A 90 2.20 13.81 -7.87
N PHE A 91 3.33 13.13 -7.66
CA PHE A 91 4.50 13.24 -8.51
C PHE A 91 4.56 12.05 -9.47
N ASN A 92 4.75 12.31 -10.75
CA ASN A 92 4.86 11.28 -11.77
C ASN A 92 6.33 11.03 -12.09
N ILE A 93 6.81 9.82 -11.81
CA ILE A 93 8.22 9.46 -11.93
C ILE A 93 8.63 9.36 -13.40
N LEU A 94 7.77 8.75 -14.23
CA LEU A 94 8.07 8.56 -15.66
C LEU A 94 7.81 9.81 -16.49
N LYS A 95 6.86 10.66 -16.09
CA LYS A 95 6.51 11.89 -16.81
C LYS A 95 6.39 13.06 -15.82
N PRO A 96 7.51 13.64 -15.37
CA PRO A 96 7.53 14.66 -14.32
C PRO A 96 6.64 15.87 -14.62
N ASN A 97 6.57 16.31 -15.88
CA ASN A 97 5.71 17.42 -16.33
C ASN A 97 4.20 17.15 -16.19
N ARG A 98 3.78 15.90 -15.96
CA ARG A 98 2.38 15.54 -15.67
C ARG A 98 2.05 15.49 -14.17
N SER A 99 2.98 15.88 -13.32
CA SER A 99 2.77 15.99 -11.89
C SER A 99 1.81 17.13 -11.56
N ALA A 100 1.12 17.00 -10.43
CA ALA A 100 0.17 17.98 -9.95
C ALA A 100 0.30 18.13 -8.44
N ALA A 101 0.34 19.37 -7.98
CA ALA A 101 0.36 19.71 -6.58
C ALA A 101 -0.92 20.48 -6.21
N THR A 102 -1.40 20.32 -4.98
CA THR A 102 -2.53 21.07 -4.45
C THR A 102 -2.10 21.70 -3.13
N ILE A 103 -2.13 23.03 -3.07
CA ILE A 103 -1.84 23.79 -1.85
C ILE A 103 -3.08 24.65 -1.57
N PHE A 104 -3.59 24.62 -0.34
CA PHE A 104 -4.78 25.39 0.08
C PHE A 104 -5.98 25.25 -0.88
N GLY A 105 -6.21 24.04 -1.41
CA GLY A 105 -7.30 23.75 -2.36
C GLY A 105 -7.07 24.24 -3.80
N ILE A 106 -5.94 24.88 -4.09
CA ILE A 106 -5.56 25.34 -5.44
C ILE A 106 -4.64 24.30 -6.08
N GLN A 107 -5.05 23.77 -7.24
CA GLN A 107 -4.28 22.77 -7.98
C GLN A 107 -3.31 23.42 -8.98
N PHE A 108 -2.02 23.26 -8.74
CA PHE A 108 -0.92 23.62 -9.63
C PHE A 108 -0.53 22.41 -10.51
N ARG A 109 -0.30 22.64 -11.80
CA ARG A 109 0.05 21.59 -12.79
C ARG A 109 1.22 22.05 -13.66
N GLY A 110 1.85 21.11 -14.36
CA GLY A 110 3.01 21.39 -15.21
C GLY A 110 4.28 21.57 -14.37
N ASN A 111 5.20 22.42 -14.83
CA ASN A 111 6.52 22.58 -14.20
C ASN A 111 6.44 23.02 -12.72
N VAL A 112 5.52 23.94 -12.40
CA VAL A 112 5.30 24.40 -11.03
C VAL A 112 4.73 23.28 -10.15
N GLY A 113 3.76 22.52 -10.68
CA GLY A 113 3.19 21.38 -9.96
C GLY A 113 4.21 20.27 -9.70
N MET A 114 5.12 20.03 -10.65
CA MET A 114 6.25 19.12 -10.48
C MET A 114 7.18 19.58 -9.35
N ALA A 115 7.64 20.83 -9.35
CA ALA A 115 8.55 21.33 -8.32
C ALA A 115 7.95 21.20 -6.91
N ILE A 116 6.70 21.63 -6.73
CA ILE A 116 6.01 21.56 -5.43
C ILE A 116 5.79 20.10 -4.99
N SER A 117 5.34 19.23 -5.91
CA SER A 117 5.11 17.83 -5.58
C SER A 117 6.41 17.08 -5.27
N ALA A 118 7.52 17.45 -5.91
CA ALA A 118 8.85 16.93 -5.61
C ALA A 118 9.31 17.32 -4.20
N ILE A 119 9.13 18.59 -3.80
CA ILE A 119 9.40 19.03 -2.42
C ILE A 119 8.57 18.20 -1.42
N GLY A 120 7.28 18.01 -1.70
CA GLY A 120 6.41 17.19 -0.87
C GLY A 120 6.83 15.72 -0.77
N LEU A 121 7.49 15.18 -1.79
CA LEU A 121 8.11 13.85 -1.73
C LEU A 121 9.37 13.83 -0.88
N ILE A 122 10.23 14.84 -0.98
CA ILE A 122 11.47 14.92 -0.19
C ILE A 122 11.14 14.93 1.31
N PHE A 123 10.17 15.74 1.73
CA PHE A 123 9.72 15.76 3.12
C PHE A 123 9.16 14.41 3.58
N LYS A 124 8.34 13.78 2.73
CA LYS A 124 7.79 12.46 3.02
C LYS A 124 8.90 11.40 3.15
N PHE A 125 9.91 11.47 2.29
CA PHE A 125 11.05 10.57 2.32
C PHE A 125 11.91 10.79 3.56
N ALA A 126 12.19 12.04 3.92
CA ALA A 126 12.90 12.38 5.16
C ALA A 126 12.16 11.86 6.40
N TRP A 127 10.84 12.05 6.46
CA TRP A 127 10.01 11.50 7.54
C TRP A 127 10.07 9.97 7.61
N LEU A 128 10.02 9.30 6.45
CA LEU A 128 10.14 7.85 6.38
C LEU A 128 11.50 7.36 6.88
N MET A 129 12.59 8.08 6.55
CA MET A 129 13.93 7.75 7.05
C MET A 129 14.06 7.94 8.56
N ILE A 130 13.51 9.03 9.11
CA ILE A 130 13.47 9.25 10.56
C ILE A 130 12.69 8.13 11.26
N SER A 131 11.51 7.78 10.71
CA SER A 131 10.68 6.68 11.23
C SER A 131 11.40 5.34 11.16
N LEU A 132 12.14 5.07 10.09
CA LEU A 132 12.93 3.85 9.94
C LEU A 132 14.02 3.77 11.01
N ILE A 133 14.77 4.86 11.23
CA ILE A 133 15.81 4.93 12.27
C ILE A 133 15.19 4.73 13.66
N TYR A 134 14.08 5.40 13.96
CA TYR A 134 13.39 5.25 15.24
C TYR A 134 12.91 3.81 15.47
N ASN A 135 12.28 3.19 14.47
CA ASN A 135 11.81 1.81 14.56
C ASN A 135 12.98 0.82 14.70
N PHE A 136 14.09 1.08 14.04
CA PHE A 136 15.31 0.28 14.17
C PHE A 136 15.88 0.37 15.59
N LEU A 137 16.02 1.58 16.15
CA LEU A 137 16.45 1.78 17.54
C LEU A 137 15.50 1.13 18.55
N LYS A 138 14.18 1.24 18.31
CA LYS A 138 13.19 0.57 19.15
C LYS A 138 13.35 -0.94 19.10
N LEU A 139 13.58 -1.51 17.91
CA LEU A 139 13.80 -2.93 17.73
C LEU A 139 15.06 -3.40 18.46
N THR A 140 16.18 -2.67 18.38
CA THR A 140 17.42 -3.03 19.08
C THR A 140 17.24 -3.02 20.59
N VAL A 141 16.57 -2.01 21.16
CA VAL A 141 16.27 -1.96 22.59
C VAL A 141 15.38 -3.13 23.00
N VAL A 142 14.30 -3.39 22.26
CA VAL A 142 13.40 -4.54 22.54
C VAL A 142 14.17 -5.85 22.47
N PHE A 143 15.04 -6.02 21.47
CA PHE A 143 15.87 -7.20 21.32
C PHE A 143 16.79 -7.40 22.54
N LEU A 144 17.53 -6.36 22.96
CA LEU A 144 18.42 -6.42 24.12
C LEU A 144 17.67 -6.76 25.41
N VAL A 145 16.54 -6.09 25.66
CA VAL A 145 15.72 -6.32 26.86
C VAL A 145 15.13 -7.73 26.86
N ARG A 146 14.80 -8.30 25.70
CA ARG A 146 14.26 -9.67 25.58
C ARG A 146 15.32 -10.75 25.65
N LEU A 147 16.57 -10.43 25.32
CA LEU A 147 17.68 -11.38 25.32
C LEU A 147 18.05 -11.81 26.76
N LEU A 148 18.04 -10.86 27.70
CA LEU A 148 18.40 -11.11 29.09
C LEU A 148 17.50 -12.15 29.80
N PRO A 149 16.15 -12.04 29.80
CA PRO A 149 15.29 -13.07 30.39
C PRO A 149 15.38 -14.41 29.65
N LEU A 150 15.66 -14.40 28.34
CA LEU A 150 15.89 -15.62 27.57
C LEU A 150 17.16 -16.35 28.05
N MET A 151 18.25 -15.61 28.30
CA MET A 151 19.47 -16.19 28.87
C MET A 151 19.27 -16.72 30.28
N LEU A 152 18.57 -15.98 31.14
CA LEU A 152 18.25 -16.45 32.50
C LEU A 152 17.41 -17.72 32.47
N TRP A 153 16.42 -17.79 31.59
CA TRP A 153 15.59 -18.99 31.41
C TRP A 153 16.43 -20.18 30.92
N LEU A 154 17.39 -19.95 30.02
CA LEU A 154 18.29 -20.99 29.51
C LEU A 154 19.25 -21.50 30.61
N ILE A 155 19.77 -20.61 31.46
CA ILE A 155 20.57 -21.00 32.62
C ILE A 155 19.73 -21.85 33.60
N GLN A 156 18.51 -21.40 33.91
CA GLN A 156 17.61 -22.15 34.79
C GLN A 156 17.27 -23.54 34.22
N PHE A 157 17.07 -23.61 32.91
CA PHE A 157 16.82 -24.87 32.21
C PHE A 157 18.02 -25.83 32.34
N ILE A 158 19.24 -25.36 32.09
CA ILE A 158 20.46 -26.17 32.23
C ILE A 158 20.63 -26.65 33.67
N TRP A 159 20.41 -25.78 34.66
CA TRP A 159 20.51 -26.14 36.07
C TRP A 159 19.52 -27.25 36.45
N ASN A 160 18.26 -27.11 36.07
CA ASN A 160 17.24 -28.12 36.32
C ASN A 160 17.55 -29.44 35.62
N PHE A 161 18.13 -29.39 34.42
CA PHE A 161 18.56 -30.58 33.69
C PHE A 161 19.71 -31.32 34.39
N ILE A 162 20.68 -30.58 34.93
CA ILE A 162 21.77 -31.17 35.74
C ILE A 162 21.21 -31.85 36.99
N LEU A 163 20.29 -31.20 37.71
CA LEU A 163 19.65 -31.79 38.88
C LEU A 163 18.87 -33.06 38.54
N LEU A 164 18.15 -33.06 37.41
CA LEU A 164 17.44 -34.24 36.91
C LEU A 164 18.42 -35.39 36.63
N LEU A 165 19.52 -35.12 35.92
CA LEU A 165 20.55 -36.12 35.64
C LEU A 165 21.16 -36.68 36.93
N GLY A 166 21.52 -35.82 37.87
CA GLY A 166 22.04 -36.24 39.18
C GLY A 166 21.05 -37.13 39.95
N SER A 167 19.76 -36.75 39.93
CA SER A 167 18.69 -37.54 40.58
C SER A 167 18.50 -38.90 39.91
N CYS A 168 18.54 -38.96 38.58
CA CYS A 168 18.48 -40.22 37.83
C CYS A 168 19.68 -41.12 38.15
N ILE A 169 20.89 -40.57 38.28
CA ILE A 169 22.09 -41.32 38.62
C ILE A 169 21.97 -41.91 40.03
N ILE A 170 21.57 -41.10 41.02
CA ILE A 170 21.34 -41.56 42.39
C ILE A 170 20.30 -42.68 42.43
N PHE A 171 19.18 -42.49 41.73
CA PHE A 171 18.13 -43.50 41.63
C PHE A 171 18.64 -44.81 41.03
N LEU A 172 19.38 -44.74 39.91
CA LEU A 172 19.91 -45.93 39.24
C LEU A 172 20.98 -46.66 40.06
N ILE A 173 21.85 -45.94 40.77
CA ILE A 173 22.98 -46.53 41.50
C ILE A 173 22.60 -46.99 42.91
N LEU A 174 21.77 -46.24 43.62
CA LEU A 174 21.45 -46.50 45.01
C LEU A 174 20.05 -47.11 45.18
N ASP A 175 19.02 -46.40 44.74
CA ASP A 175 17.64 -46.76 45.08
C ASP A 175 17.15 -48.00 44.31
N LEU A 176 17.47 -48.10 43.02
CA LEU A 176 17.04 -49.19 42.14
C LEU A 176 17.64 -50.54 42.57
N PRO A 177 18.96 -50.69 42.75
CA PRO A 177 19.51 -51.94 43.28
C PRO A 177 18.99 -52.24 44.68
N LYS A 178 18.87 -51.24 45.57
CA LYS A 178 18.29 -51.46 46.90
C LYS A 178 16.88 -52.03 46.80
N GLN A 179 16.01 -51.50 45.96
CA GLN A 179 14.64 -52.02 45.78
C GLN A 179 14.61 -53.44 45.20
N ILE A 180 15.50 -53.77 44.26
CA ILE A 180 15.58 -55.11 43.66
C ILE A 180 16.08 -56.14 44.67
N PHE A 181 17.16 -55.84 45.40
CA PHE A 181 17.78 -56.78 46.34
C PHE A 181 16.98 -56.93 47.64
N THR A 182 16.32 -55.88 48.13
CA THR A 182 15.53 -55.95 49.38
C THR A 182 14.20 -56.69 49.20
N LYS A 183 13.72 -56.86 47.96
CA LYS A 183 12.46 -57.56 47.67
C LYS A 183 12.62 -59.09 47.52
N ASN A 184 13.86 -59.57 47.43
CA ASN A 184 14.20 -60.98 47.23
C ASN A 184 14.64 -61.70 48.52
N ASN A 185 14.63 -61.02 49.67
CA ASN A 185 14.76 -61.59 51.01
C ASN A 185 13.41 -61.50 51.73
#